data_AF-A0A7C2DAU4-F1
#
_entry.id   AF-A0A7C2DAU4-F1
#
_cell.length_a   1.000
_cell.length_b   1.000
_cell.length_c   1.000
_cell.angle_alpha   90.00
_cell.angle_beta   90.00
_cell.angle_gamma   90.00
#
_symmetry.space_group_name_H-M   'P 1'
#
loop_
_entity.id
_entity.type
_entity.pdbx_description
1 polymer ?
#
loop_
_entity_poly.entity_id
_entity_poly.type
_entity_poly.pdbx_seq_one_letter_code
_entity_poly.pdbx_strand_id
1 'polypeptide(L)' 'MEPGRNDYRVAVEDGPEGWTVRILDPCGAVVHERACRDGAEARLFASTVRQHIYWLSPERFREYYRLPAPGGP' A
#
# COMPACT_ATOMS: atom_id res chain seq x y z
N MET A 1 19.32 -3.55 -13.26
CA MET A 1 17.93 -3.92 -12.94
C MET A 1 17.19 -2.60 -12.83
N GLU A 2 16.54 -2.16 -13.90
CA GLU A 2 15.62 -1.03 -13.79
C GLU A 2 14.53 -1.48 -12.82
N PRO A 3 14.21 -0.72 -11.75
CA PRO A 3 13.12 -1.08 -10.88
C PRO A 3 11.89 -1.16 -11.78
N GLY A 4 11.37 -2.38 -12.01
CA GLY A 4 10.14 -2.58 -12.75
C GLY A 4 9.09 -1.72 -12.06
N ARG A 5 8.63 -0.68 -12.76
CA ARG A 5 7.83 0.39 -12.17
C ARG A 5 6.66 -0.22 -11.41
N ASN A 6 6.71 -0.09 -10.09
CA ASN A 6 5.67 -0.56 -9.21
C ASN A 6 4.68 0.59 -9.03
N ASP A 7 3.55 0.51 -9.76
CA ASP A 7 2.53 1.56 -9.79
C ASP A 7 1.50 1.46 -8.65
N TYR A 8 1.71 0.55 -7.68
CA TYR A 8 0.93 0.58 -6.44
C TYR A 8 1.16 1.90 -5.70
N ARG A 9 0.13 2.36 -4.99
CA ARG A 9 0.20 3.59 -4.20
C ARG A 9 -0.19 3.29 -2.76
N VAL A 10 0.18 4.19 -1.86
CA VAL A 10 -0.26 4.15 -0.47
C VAL A 10 -0.84 5.50 -0.07
N ALA A 11 -2.03 5.46 0.50
CA ALA A 11 -2.75 6.59 1.04
C ALA A 11 -2.86 6.47 2.55
N VAL A 12 -2.71 7.60 3.24
CA VAL A 12 -3.00 7.73 4.67
C VAL A 12 -4.21 8.62 4.78
N GLU A 13 -5.23 8.14 5.48
CA GLU A 13 -6.46 8.89 5.75
C GLU A 13 -6.62 9.05 7.26
N ASP A 14 -6.89 10.28 7.69
CA ASP A 14 -7.43 10.55 9.01
C ASP A 14 -8.94 10.73 8.89
N GLY A 15 -9.68 9.91 9.64
CA GLY A 15 -11.14 9.89 9.58
C GLY A 15 -11.77 9.73 10.96
N PRO A 16 -13.12 9.74 11.02
CA PRO A 16 -13.85 9.57 12.28
C PRO A 16 -13.58 8.21 12.95
N GLU A 17 -13.14 7.21 12.19
CA GLU A 17 -12.76 5.88 12.70
C GLU A 17 -11.28 5.79 13.13
N GLY A 18 -10.53 6.90 13.03
CA GLY A 18 -9.12 6.98 13.35
C GLY A 18 -8.24 7.06 12.11
N TRP A 19 -7.00 6.61 12.25
CA TRP A 19 -6.00 6.65 11.18
C TRP A 19 -6.02 5.36 10.39
N THR A 20 -6.13 5.45 9.08
CA THR A 20 -6.18 4.29 8.19
C THR A 20 -5.16 4.43 7.08
N VAL A 21 -4.47 3.33 6.78
CA VAL A 21 -3.54 3.25 5.65
C VAL A 21 -4.10 2.29 4.61
N ARG A 22 -4.20 2.75 3.37
CA ARG A 22 -4.71 1.99 2.23
C ARG A 22 -3.65 1.80 1.18
N ILE A 23 -3.48 0.57 0.70
CA ILE A 23 -2.69 0.28 -0.50
C ILE A 23 -3.65 0.24 -1.68
N LEU A 24 -3.34 1.04 -2.69
CA LEU A 24 -4.10 1.14 -3.92
C LEU A 24 -3.36 0.41 -5.05
N ASP A 25 -4.10 -0.34 -5.85
CA ASP A 25 -3.56 -0.89 -7.10
C ASP A 25 -3.37 0.23 -8.15
N PRO A 26 -2.72 -0.07 -9.30
CA PRO A 26 -2.52 0.91 -10.37
C PRO A 26 -3.80 1.56 -10.93
N CYS A 27 -4.95 0.88 -10.85
CA CYS A 27 -6.26 1.41 -11.22
C CYS A 27 -6.88 2.31 -10.14
N GLY A 28 -6.29 2.36 -8.94
CA GLY A 28 -6.75 3.17 -7.82
C GLY A 28 -7.74 2.47 -6.88
N ALA A 29 -7.97 1.16 -7.01
CA ALA A 29 -8.83 0.42 -6.08
C ALA A 29 -8.05 0.04 -4.82
N VAL A 30 -8.76 0.02 -3.68
CA VAL A 30 -8.18 -0.38 -2.39
C VAL A 30 -8.03 -1.90 -2.37
N VAL A 31 -6.79 -2.38 -2.33
CA VAL A 31 -6.46 -3.81 -2.30
C VAL A 31 -5.95 -4.28 -0.94
N HIS A 32 -5.67 -3.34 -0.05
CA HIS A 32 -5.32 -3.60 1.34
C HIS A 32 -5.67 -2.38 2.18
N GLU A 33 -6.16 -2.63 3.39
CA GLU A 33 -6.46 -1.60 4.36
C GLU A 33 -5.97 -2.03 5.74
N ARG A 34 -5.42 -1.08 6.49
CA ARG A 34 -5.01 -1.28 7.87
C ARG A 34 -5.40 -0.09 8.71
N ALA A 35 -6.18 -0.34 9.76
CA ALA A 35 -6.40 0.62 10.85
C ALA A 35 -5.12 0.76 11.70
N CYS A 36 -4.81 1.99 12.07
CA CYS A 36 -3.67 2.38 12.90
C CYS A 36 -4.16 3.10 14.16
N ARG A 37 -3.39 2.96 15.24
CA ARG A 37 -3.70 3.55 16.53
C ARG A 37 -3.62 5.08 16.51
N ASP A 38 -2.65 5.62 15.78
CA ASP A 38 -2.35 7.04 15.71
C ASP A 38 -1.63 7.41 14.40
N GLY A 39 -1.49 8.71 14.18
CA GLY A 39 -0.88 9.23 12.96
C GLY A 39 0.62 8.93 12.83
N ALA A 40 1.34 8.68 13.92
CA ALA A 40 2.75 8.29 13.84
C ALA A 40 2.86 6.84 13.33
N GLU A 41 2.04 5.92 13.86
CA GLU A 41 1.96 4.54 13.35
C GLU A 41 1.58 4.52 11.86
N ALA A 42 0.55 5.28 11.47
CA ALA A 42 0.07 5.32 10.10
C ALA A 42 1.15 5.83 9.11
N ARG A 43 1.86 6.90 9.48
CA ARG A 43 2.95 7.46 8.66
C ARG A 43 4.14 6.51 8.58
N LEU A 44 4.49 5.85 9.70
CA LEU A 44 5.56 4.85 9.73
C LEU A 44 5.24 3.69 8.79
N PHE A 45 4.04 3.11 8.91
CA PHE A 45 3.61 2.01 8.06
C PHE A 45 3.56 2.42 6.59
N ALA A 46 2.98 3.59 6.27
CA ALA A 46 2.95 4.10 4.90
C ALA A 46 4.35 4.34 4.33
N SER A 47 5.30 4.80 5.14
CA SER A 47 6.71 4.96 4.72
C SER A 47 7.35 3.61 4.36
N THR A 48 7.12 2.58 5.17
CA THR A 48 7.58 1.21 4.88
C THR A 48 6.96 0.69 3.57
N VAL A 49 5.66 0.91 3.37
CA VAL A 49 4.98 0.52 2.13
C VAL A 49 5.60 1.25 0.92
N ARG A 50 5.90 2.54 1.02
CA ARG A 50 6.58 3.30 -0.06
C ARG A 50 7.97 2.75 -0.38
N GLN A 51 8.72 2.35 0.63
CA GLN A 51 10.03 1.70 0.43
C GLN A 51 9.87 0.36 -0.29
N HIS A 52 8.88 -0.44 0.09
CA HIS A 52 8.59 -1.70 -0.59
C HIS A 52 8.11 -1.49 -2.03
N ILE A 53 7.30 -0.46 -2.30
CA ILE A 53 6.94 -0.08 -3.68
C ILE A 53 8.19 0.25 -4.48
N TYR A 54 9.13 1.00 -3.91
CA TYR A 54 10.36 1.38 -4.59
C TYR A 54 11.33 0.20 -4.83
N TRP A 55 11.44 -0.74 -3.88
CA TRP A 55 12.41 -1.84 -3.96
C TRP A 55 11.89 -3.11 -4.61
N LEU A 56 10.59 -3.38 -4.55
CA LEU A 56 10.00 -4.63 -5.00
C LEU A 56 9.34 -4.47 -6.36
N SER A 57 9.57 -5.44 -7.24
CA SER A 57 8.74 -5.64 -8.43
C SER A 57 7.26 -5.82 -8.03
N PRO A 58 6.30 -5.46 -8.90
CA PRO A 58 4.87 -5.57 -8.62
C PRO A 58 4.44 -6.97 -8.11
N GLU A 59 5.00 -8.03 -8.70
CA GLU A 59 4.72 -9.42 -8.31
C GLU A 59 5.19 -9.72 -6.88
N ARG A 60 6.42 -9.34 -6.54
CA ARG A 60 6.99 -9.53 -5.20
C ARG A 60 6.24 -8.72 -4.14
N PHE A 61 5.85 -7.49 -4.49
CA PHE A 61 5.06 -6.64 -3.61
C PHE A 61 3.69 -7.27 -3.31
N ARG A 62 3.01 -7.80 -4.35
CA ARG A 62 1.75 -8.53 -4.20
C ARG A 62 1.90 -9.76 -3.33
N GLU A 63 2.93 -10.58 -3.54
CA GLU A 63 3.20 -11.76 -2.73
C GLU A 63 3.43 -11.39 -1.26
N TYR A 64 4.25 -10.36 -1.01
CA TYR A 64 4.61 -9.90 0.33
C TYR A 64 3.38 -9.47 1.14
N TYR A 65 2.51 -8.66 0.54
CA TYR A 65 1.28 -8.16 1.18
C TYR A 65 0.07 -9.07 0.97
N ARG A 66 0.22 -10.20 0.26
CA ARG A 66 -0.86 -11.13 -0.13
C ARG A 66 -2.03 -10.41 -0.82
N LEU A 67 -1.74 -9.48 -1.72
CA LEU A 67 -2.76 -8.69 -2.42
C LEU A 67 -3.45 -9.50 -3.52
N PRO A 68 -4.71 -9.17 -3.87
CA PRO A 68 -5.35 -9.72 -5.06
C PRO A 68 -4.60 -9.33 -6.35
N ALA A 69 -4.93 -10.00 -7.45
CA ALA A 69 -4.44 -9.60 -8.76
C ALA A 69 -4.99 -8.20 -9.12
N PRO A 70 -4.18 -7.33 -9.77
CA PRO A 70 -4.66 -6.02 -10.20
C PRO A 70 -5.82 -6.19 -11.20
N GLY A 71 -6.92 -5.48 -10.97
CA GLY A 71 -8.13 -5.56 -11.79
C GLY A 71 -9.00 -6.81 -11.61
N GLY A 72 -8.74 -7.64 -10.59
CA GLY A 72 -9.60 -8.77 -10.23
C GLY A 72 -10.74 -8.37 -9.28
N PRO A 73 -11.97 -8.86 -9.48
CA PRO A 73 -13.08 -8.71 -8.54
C PRO A 73 -12.89 -9.52 -7.25
#